data_AF-A0A1Q6E9G8-F1
#
_entry.id   AF-A0A1Q6E9G8-F1
#
_cell.length_a   1.000
_cell.length_b   1.000
_cell.length_c   1.000
_cell.angle_alpha   90.00
_cell.angle_beta   90.00
_cell.angle_gamma   90.00
#
_symmetry.space_group_name_H-M   'P 1'
#
loop_
_entity.id
_entity.type
_entity.pdbx_description
1 polymer ?
#
loop_
_entity_poly.entity_id
_entity_poly.type
_entity_poly.pdbx_seq_one_letter_code
_entity_poly.pdbx_strand_id
1 'polypeptide(L)'
;MNRIEYIRYSHRRANSRVRAWIGSVRMRLVRRSRLLGWIWMVPASIFYALVVLFSWLTFCVVLFRDPRFTLHYLESEIECRGLSGAEARRYLDEQHRDYERRLAYGNFTRDEQRRIDQTFAYLYNRYPAPVRDDLNTRLDEVQSAVAEIAGFTRQRQEELEQARERETALQAQAEKRRAINRSRTGFDPTPEDFSPRLTDRQLDLLTEHINRIGLFRRDVTRPEVELLLACQLPEPLQTTHNKLLALLLESLSAARFITPKWQRVAGAKGCFLSKLGKPLTAKDLSAAKQMADIIDAKREQQILDCIRALEAAQS
;
A
#
# COMPACT_ATOMS: atom_id res chain seq x y z
N MET A 1 -9.97 22.16 38.33
CA MET A 1 -11.01 23.11 38.77
C MET A 1 -10.35 24.46 39.03
N ASN A 2 -10.84 25.54 38.40
CA ASN A 2 -10.26 26.87 38.57
C ASN A 2 -10.48 27.41 39.98
N ARG A 3 -9.60 28.29 40.48
CA ARG A 3 -9.67 28.87 41.84
C ARG A 3 -11.06 29.46 42.14
N ILE A 4 -11.64 30.17 41.18
CA ILE A 4 -12.96 30.80 41.28
C ILE A 4 -14.09 29.76 41.34
N GLU A 5 -13.95 28.63 40.65
CA GLU A 5 -14.93 27.54 40.65
C GLU A 5 -14.93 26.80 41.98
N TYR A 6 -13.75 26.51 42.53
CA TYR A 6 -13.61 25.93 43.87
C TYR A 6 -14.29 26.79 44.93
N ILE A 7 -14.06 28.10 44.89
CA ILE A 7 -14.64 29.01 45.89
C ILE A 7 -16.16 29.08 45.75
N ARG A 8 -16.69 29.17 44.51
CA ARG A 8 -18.14 29.09 44.26
C ARG A 8 -18.73 27.78 44.76
N TYR A 9 -18.05 26.66 44.53
CA TYR A 9 -18.48 25.34 44.99
C TYR A 9 -18.50 25.26 46.53
N SER A 10 -17.44 25.70 47.19
CA SER A 10 -17.33 25.73 48.65
C SER A 10 -18.42 26.58 49.30
N HIS A 11 -18.65 27.80 48.81
CA HIS A 11 -19.73 28.66 49.32
C HIS A 11 -21.12 28.09 49.10
N ARG A 12 -21.38 27.47 47.94
CA ARG A 12 -22.67 26.81 47.69
C ARG A 12 -22.89 25.67 48.69
N ARG A 13 -21.87 24.87 48.97
CA ARG A 13 -21.93 23.75 49.91
C ARG A 13 -22.12 24.20 51.36
N ALA A 14 -21.45 25.26 51.80
CA ALA A 14 -21.64 25.82 53.13
C ALA A 14 -23.02 26.49 53.29
N ASN A 15 -23.41 27.33 52.32
CA ASN A 15 -24.69 28.03 52.36
C ASN A 15 -25.89 27.07 52.26
N SER A 16 -25.79 25.97 51.50
CA SER A 16 -26.87 24.98 51.42
C SER A 16 -27.12 24.29 52.75
N ARG A 17 -26.05 23.92 53.49
CA ARG A 17 -26.17 23.35 54.85
C ARG A 17 -26.82 24.31 55.83
N VAL A 18 -26.39 25.57 55.83
CA VAL A 18 -26.94 26.61 56.71
C VAL A 18 -28.41 26.85 56.39
N ARG A 19 -28.79 26.94 55.10
CA ARG A 19 -30.19 27.07 54.69
C ARG A 19 -31.03 25.86 55.11
N ALA A 20 -30.51 24.65 54.93
CA ALA A 20 -31.19 23.43 55.34
C ALA A 20 -31.42 23.41 56.86
N TRP A 21 -30.42 23.82 57.63
CA TRP A 21 -30.54 23.94 59.08
C TRP A 21 -31.56 24.99 59.51
N ILE A 22 -31.51 26.22 58.96
CA ILE A 22 -32.48 27.29 59.23
C ILE A 22 -33.91 26.81 58.90
N GLY A 23 -34.09 26.14 57.75
CA GLY A 23 -35.37 25.56 57.35
C GLY A 23 -35.88 24.49 58.33
N SER A 24 -34.99 23.61 58.81
CA SER A 24 -35.34 22.58 59.79
C SER A 24 -35.80 23.15 61.14
N VAL A 25 -35.17 24.24 61.61
CA VAL A 25 -35.56 24.91 62.86
C VAL A 25 -36.89 25.63 62.68
N ARG A 26 -37.08 26.32 61.55
CA ARG A 26 -38.36 26.95 61.20
C ARG A 26 -39.50 25.93 61.16
N MET A 27 -39.31 24.77 60.53
CA MET A 27 -40.34 23.73 60.48
C MET A 27 -40.74 23.22 61.87
N ARG A 28 -39.76 23.05 62.78
CA ARG A 28 -40.04 22.66 64.17
C ARG A 28 -40.83 23.73 64.94
N LEU A 29 -40.54 25.02 64.71
CA LEU A 29 -41.23 26.13 65.36
C LEU A 29 -42.64 26.36 64.81
N VAL A 30 -42.83 26.28 63.48
CA VAL A 30 -44.14 26.41 62.83
C VAL A 30 -45.10 25.30 63.27
N ARG A 31 -44.60 24.09 63.55
CA ARG A 31 -45.39 22.98 64.10
C ARG A 31 -45.95 23.29 65.50
N ARG A 32 -45.29 24.17 66.27
CA ARG A 32 -45.71 24.56 67.63
C ARG A 32 -46.59 25.80 67.65
N SER A 33 -46.24 26.83 66.87
CA SER A 33 -47.15 27.94 66.55
C SER A 33 -46.70 28.68 65.28
N ARG A 34 -47.66 29.16 64.49
CA ARG A 34 -47.37 29.92 63.26
C ARG A 34 -46.66 31.24 63.54
N LEU A 35 -47.00 31.91 64.66
CA LEU A 35 -46.38 33.17 65.08
C LEU A 35 -44.90 33.01 65.45
N LEU A 36 -44.54 31.93 66.17
CA LEU A 36 -43.15 31.62 66.53
C LEU A 36 -42.27 31.40 65.28
N GLY A 37 -42.84 30.79 64.23
CA GLY A 37 -42.15 30.62 62.95
C GLY A 37 -41.84 31.94 62.23
N TRP A 38 -42.74 32.93 62.32
CA TRP A 38 -42.53 34.27 61.75
C TRP A 38 -41.52 35.08 62.57
N ILE A 39 -41.62 35.05 63.89
CA ILE A 39 -40.67 35.74 64.79
C ILE A 39 -39.25 35.21 64.58
N TRP A 40 -39.08 33.89 64.38
CA TRP A 40 -37.78 33.26 64.12
C TRP A 40 -37.11 33.69 62.80
N MET A 41 -37.87 34.14 61.80
CA MET A 41 -37.27 34.55 60.52
C MET A 41 -36.38 35.79 60.66
N VAL A 42 -36.68 36.68 61.61
CA VAL A 42 -35.90 37.90 61.84
C VAL A 42 -34.47 37.58 62.31
N PRO A 43 -34.26 36.87 63.45
CA PRO A 43 -32.91 36.48 63.87
C PRO A 43 -32.24 35.51 62.90
N ALA A 44 -33.00 34.62 62.24
CA ALA A 44 -32.43 33.72 61.23
C ALA A 44 -31.91 34.46 60.00
N SER A 45 -32.58 35.52 59.55
CA SER A 45 -32.14 36.37 58.44
C SER A 45 -30.87 37.14 58.80
N ILE A 46 -30.84 37.73 60.00
CA ILE A 46 -29.65 38.43 60.53
C ILE A 46 -28.46 37.45 60.62
N PHE A 47 -28.67 36.26 61.17
CA PHE A 47 -27.64 35.23 61.25
C PHE A 47 -27.16 34.80 59.86
N TYR A 48 -28.07 34.58 58.91
CA TYR A 48 -27.70 34.23 57.54
C TYR A 48 -26.91 35.36 56.85
N ALA A 49 -27.29 36.62 57.06
CA ALA A 49 -26.54 37.77 56.54
C ALA A 49 -25.11 37.82 57.10
N LEU A 50 -24.93 37.54 58.39
CA LEU A 50 -23.60 37.41 59.00
C LEU A 50 -22.79 36.27 58.39
N VAL A 51 -23.39 35.09 58.18
CA VAL A 51 -22.72 33.95 57.53
C VAL A 51 -22.29 34.28 56.10
N VAL A 52 -23.12 35.02 55.35
CA VAL A 52 -22.78 35.50 54.01
C VAL A 52 -21.63 36.50 54.05
N LEU A 53 -21.63 37.42 55.01
CA LEU A 53 -20.55 38.40 55.21
C LEU A 53 -19.23 37.71 55.59
N PHE A 54 -19.25 36.78 56.54
CA PHE A 54 -18.08 35.97 56.90
C PHE A 54 -17.59 35.11 55.72
N SER A 55 -18.52 34.53 54.96
CA SER A 55 -18.19 33.82 53.73
C SER A 55 -17.47 34.74 52.73
N TRP A 56 -17.97 35.95 52.53
CA TRP A 56 -17.31 36.95 51.67
C TRP A 56 -15.94 37.39 52.21
N LEU A 57 -15.77 37.54 53.53
CA LEU A 57 -14.47 37.82 54.13
C LEU A 57 -13.48 36.66 53.94
N THR A 58 -13.93 35.41 54.10
CA THR A 58 -13.09 34.25 53.80
C THR A 58 -12.74 34.15 52.31
N PHE A 59 -13.62 34.58 51.41
CA PHE A 59 -13.33 34.73 49.97
C PHE A 59 -12.18 35.72 49.74
N CYS A 60 -12.19 36.87 50.41
CA CYS A 60 -11.09 37.84 50.34
C CYS A 60 -9.78 37.23 50.83
N VAL A 61 -9.76 36.49 51.93
CA VAL A 61 -8.54 35.82 52.44
C VAL A 61 -8.03 34.73 51.47
N VAL A 62 -8.93 33.93 50.89
CA VAL A 62 -8.59 32.88 49.92
C VAL A 62 -8.16 33.44 48.57
N LEU A 63 -8.43 34.71 48.24
CA LEU A 63 -7.83 35.40 47.09
C LEU A 63 -6.34 35.76 47.32
N PHE A 64 -5.94 35.97 48.56
CA PHE A 64 -4.55 36.26 48.93
C PHE A 64 -3.72 35.04 49.30
N ARG A 65 -4.35 33.89 49.62
CA ARG A 65 -3.65 32.63 49.96
C ARG A 65 -3.99 31.51 48.98
N ASP A 66 -2.98 30.83 48.42
CA ASP A 66 -3.19 29.74 47.44
C ASP A 66 -3.78 28.48 48.11
N PRO A 67 -5.01 28.04 47.77
CA PRO A 67 -5.66 26.89 48.41
C PRO A 67 -5.24 25.52 47.83
N ARG A 68 -4.34 25.49 46.84
CA ARG A 68 -4.09 24.36 45.93
C ARG A 68 -3.70 23.05 46.61
N PHE A 69 -3.00 23.12 47.75
CA PHE A 69 -2.54 21.94 48.50
C PHE A 69 -3.32 21.74 49.81
N THR A 70 -4.47 22.39 49.97
CA THR A 70 -5.31 22.21 51.16
C THR A 70 -6.15 20.94 51.01
N LEU A 71 -6.32 20.21 52.11
CA LEU A 71 -7.14 18.99 52.16
C LEU A 71 -8.50 19.16 51.47
N HIS A 72 -9.26 20.19 51.85
CA HIS A 72 -10.58 20.45 51.30
C HIS A 72 -10.56 20.72 49.78
N TYR A 73 -9.50 21.33 49.26
CA TYR A 73 -9.38 21.60 47.83
C TYR A 73 -9.18 20.30 47.04
N LEU A 74 -8.20 19.50 47.45
CA LEU A 74 -7.88 18.23 46.79
C LEU A 74 -9.04 17.25 46.89
N GLU A 75 -9.70 17.13 48.06
CA GLU A 75 -10.90 16.30 48.22
C GLU A 75 -12.04 16.77 47.33
N SER A 76 -12.31 18.08 47.30
CA SER A 76 -13.37 18.62 46.43
C SER A 76 -13.09 18.39 44.96
N GLU A 77 -11.82 18.44 44.53
CA GLU A 77 -11.45 18.18 43.15
C GLU A 77 -11.59 16.70 42.77
N ILE A 78 -11.21 15.79 43.66
CA ILE A 78 -11.44 14.35 43.50
C ILE A 78 -12.95 14.05 43.43
N GLU A 79 -13.75 14.63 44.33
CA GLU A 79 -15.21 14.47 44.35
C GLU A 79 -15.90 15.06 43.10
N CYS A 80 -15.54 16.28 42.70
CA CYS A 80 -16.14 16.95 41.54
C CYS A 80 -15.79 16.27 40.21
N ARG A 81 -14.59 15.68 40.10
CA ARG A 81 -14.17 14.95 38.90
C ARG A 81 -14.65 13.50 38.89
N GLY A 82 -15.14 12.99 40.02
CA GLY A 82 -15.60 11.60 40.14
C GLY A 82 -14.49 10.57 39.91
N LEU A 83 -13.25 10.89 40.34
CA LEU A 83 -12.10 10.02 40.09
C LEU A 83 -12.25 8.69 40.83
N SER A 84 -11.95 7.58 40.15
CA SER A 84 -11.81 6.28 40.81
C SER A 84 -10.59 6.26 41.75
N GLY A 85 -10.51 5.32 42.69
CA GLY A 85 -9.43 5.30 43.68
C GLY A 85 -8.02 5.29 43.08
N ALA A 86 -7.81 4.57 41.97
CA ALA A 86 -6.55 4.53 41.24
C ALA A 86 -6.24 5.84 40.51
N GLU A 87 -7.25 6.49 39.93
CA GLU A 87 -7.10 7.78 39.26
C GLU A 87 -6.88 8.91 40.26
N ALA A 88 -7.57 8.88 41.40
CA ALA A 88 -7.36 9.79 42.52
C ALA A 88 -5.91 9.68 43.02
N ARG A 89 -5.37 8.45 43.12
CA ARG A 89 -3.96 8.25 43.49
C ARG A 89 -2.99 8.87 42.48
N ARG A 90 -3.20 8.63 41.17
CA ARG A 90 -2.36 9.24 40.12
C ARG A 90 -2.41 10.77 40.15
N TYR A 91 -3.59 11.34 40.34
CA TYR A 91 -3.77 12.77 40.49
C TYR A 91 -3.04 13.32 41.74
N LEU A 92 -3.13 12.62 42.88
CA LEU A 92 -2.39 12.99 44.09
C LEU A 92 -0.88 12.95 43.88
N ASP A 93 -0.35 11.94 43.18
CA ASP A 93 1.08 11.86 42.83
C ASP A 93 1.52 13.03 41.94
N GLU A 94 0.68 13.44 40.99
CA GLU A 94 0.94 14.61 40.16
C GLU A 94 0.97 15.91 40.98
N GLN A 95 -0.01 16.11 41.87
CA GLN A 95 -0.04 17.29 42.75
C GLN A 95 1.11 17.30 43.75
N HIS A 96 1.52 16.14 44.26
CA HIS A 96 2.64 16.01 45.18
C HIS A 96 3.97 16.35 44.50
N ARG A 97 4.19 15.89 43.25
CA ARG A 97 5.35 16.31 42.45
C ARG A 97 5.35 17.81 42.15
N ASP A 98 4.18 18.40 41.90
CA ASP A 98 4.10 19.86 41.72
C ASP A 98 4.47 20.62 43.00
N TYR A 99 4.05 20.10 44.16
CA TYR A 99 4.46 20.61 45.46
C TYR A 99 5.98 20.51 45.67
N GLU A 100 6.58 19.34 45.46
CA GLU A 100 8.03 19.13 45.60
C GLU A 100 8.86 20.04 44.67
N ARG A 101 8.43 20.19 43.41
CA ARG A 101 9.07 21.12 42.47
C ARG A 101 9.06 22.55 43.01
N ARG A 102 7.93 23.01 43.56
CA ARG A 102 7.82 24.36 44.12
C ARG A 102 8.57 24.53 45.44
N LEU A 103 8.67 23.46 46.23
CA LEU A 103 9.48 23.42 47.44
C LEU A 103 10.95 23.72 47.11
N ALA A 104 11.47 23.18 46.01
CA ALA A 104 12.83 23.43 45.54
C ALA A 104 13.10 24.91 45.17
N TYR A 105 12.07 25.69 44.81
CA TYR A 105 12.19 27.11 44.46
C TYR A 105 12.07 28.07 45.66
N GLY A 106 11.92 27.58 46.90
CA GLY A 106 12.17 28.37 48.13
C GLY A 106 11.00 29.19 48.71
N ASN A 107 9.74 28.94 48.34
CA ASN A 107 8.60 29.80 48.69
C ASN A 107 7.64 29.26 49.77
N PHE A 108 8.06 28.31 50.61
CA PHE A 108 7.20 27.74 51.66
C PHE A 108 7.78 27.88 53.05
N THR A 109 6.96 28.36 53.98
CA THR A 109 7.30 28.33 55.41
C THR A 109 7.26 26.90 55.96
N ARG A 110 8.01 26.59 57.02
CA ARG A 110 8.03 25.25 57.64
C ARG A 110 6.65 24.77 58.10
N ASP A 111 5.82 25.68 58.60
CA ASP A 111 4.46 25.35 59.04
C ASP A 111 3.54 25.01 57.87
N GLU A 112 3.72 25.67 56.72
CA GLU A 112 2.99 25.35 55.51
C GLU A 112 3.39 24.00 54.93
N GLN A 113 4.69 23.68 54.94
CA GLN A 113 5.19 22.38 54.52
C GLN A 113 4.57 21.27 55.37
N ARG A 114 4.67 21.37 56.70
CA ARG A 114 4.07 20.39 57.62
C ARG A 114 2.57 20.18 57.37
N ARG A 115 1.81 21.24 57.10
CA ARG A 115 0.36 21.14 56.82
C ARG A 115 0.08 20.45 55.48
N ILE A 116 0.89 20.72 54.47
CA ILE A 116 0.77 20.12 53.14
C ILE A 116 1.16 18.63 53.20
N ASP A 117 2.24 18.30 53.89
CA ASP A 117 2.69 16.92 54.10
C ASP A 117 1.63 16.08 54.82
N GLN A 118 1.02 16.64 55.88
CA GLN A 118 -0.10 16.00 56.58
C GLN A 118 -1.32 15.78 55.67
N THR A 119 -1.58 16.73 54.77
CA THR A 119 -2.67 16.61 53.79
C THR A 119 -2.41 15.45 52.84
N PHE A 120 -1.22 15.36 52.25
CA PHE A 120 -0.86 14.27 51.36
C PHE A 120 -0.83 12.92 52.09
N ALA A 121 -0.29 12.86 53.32
CA ALA A 121 -0.29 11.64 54.12
C ALA A 121 -1.72 11.12 54.38
N TYR A 122 -2.65 12.01 54.74
CA TYR A 122 -4.05 11.64 54.92
C TYR A 122 -4.69 11.12 53.61
N LEU A 123 -4.48 11.83 52.50
CA LEU A 123 -5.06 11.46 51.21
C LEU A 123 -4.47 10.17 50.65
N TYR A 124 -3.18 9.91 50.86
CA TYR A 124 -2.55 8.66 50.45
C TYR A 124 -3.01 7.44 51.25
N ASN A 125 -3.38 7.63 52.51
CA ASN A 125 -4.03 6.58 53.30
C ASN A 125 -5.46 6.32 52.82
N ARG A 126 -6.18 7.37 52.39
CA ARG A 126 -7.54 7.26 51.83
C ARG A 126 -7.55 6.64 50.43
N TYR A 127 -6.51 6.88 49.64
CA TYR A 127 -6.34 6.37 48.27
C TYR A 127 -5.01 5.62 48.16
N PRO A 128 -4.94 4.34 48.59
CA PRO A 128 -3.71 3.56 48.55
C PRO A 128 -3.27 3.27 47.12
N ALA A 129 -1.97 3.01 46.95
CA ALA A 129 -1.45 2.54 45.66
C ALA A 129 -2.06 1.17 45.30
N PRO A 130 -2.29 0.88 44.01
CA PRO A 130 -2.69 -0.45 43.58
C PRO A 130 -1.64 -1.47 44.04
N VAL A 131 -2.09 -2.61 44.55
CA VAL A 131 -1.23 -3.68 45.04
C VAL A 131 -0.39 -4.20 43.86
N ARG A 132 0.90 -4.43 44.09
CA ARG A 132 1.88 -4.83 43.05
C ARG A 132 1.42 -6.05 42.24
N ASP A 133 0.64 -6.93 42.85
CA ASP A 133 0.10 -8.14 42.22
C ASP A 133 -0.91 -7.82 41.11
N ASP A 134 -1.77 -6.80 41.29
CA ASP A 134 -2.75 -6.36 40.26
C ASP A 134 -2.05 -5.82 39.00
N LEU A 135 -0.90 -5.17 39.18
CA LEU A 135 -0.07 -4.71 38.06
C LEU A 135 0.58 -5.86 37.30
N ASN A 136 1.07 -6.89 38.00
CA ASN A 136 1.66 -8.07 37.38
C ASN A 136 0.59 -8.85 36.61
N THR A 137 -0.60 -9.05 37.18
CA THR A 137 -1.72 -9.70 36.50
C THR A 137 -2.12 -8.97 35.22
N ARG A 138 -2.23 -7.64 35.27
CA ARG A 138 -2.52 -6.85 34.07
C ARG A 138 -1.42 -6.91 33.01
N LEU A 139 -0.16 -7.00 33.45
CA LEU A 139 0.97 -7.15 32.53
C LEU A 139 0.94 -8.51 31.83
N ASP A 140 0.66 -9.58 32.57
CA ASP A 140 0.55 -10.94 32.04
C ASP A 140 -0.62 -11.06 31.04
N GLU A 141 -1.77 -10.45 31.34
CA GLU A 141 -2.92 -10.37 30.41
C GLU A 141 -2.55 -9.68 29.09
N VAL A 142 -1.85 -8.54 29.17
CA VAL A 142 -1.40 -7.79 27.98
C VAL A 142 -0.38 -8.59 27.18
N GLN A 143 0.58 -9.24 27.84
CA GLN A 143 1.58 -10.07 27.17
C GLN A 143 0.93 -11.27 26.46
N SER A 144 -0.06 -11.91 27.08
CA SER A 144 -0.82 -13.00 26.47
C SER A 144 -1.57 -12.54 25.21
N ALA A 145 -2.28 -11.40 25.27
CA ALA A 145 -3.00 -10.86 24.11
C ALA A 145 -2.04 -10.50 22.96
N VAL A 146 -0.87 -9.93 23.27
CA VAL A 146 0.16 -9.61 22.26
C VAL A 146 0.70 -10.89 21.62
N ALA A 147 0.94 -11.95 22.38
CA ALA A 147 1.42 -13.22 21.86
C ALA A 147 0.40 -13.86 20.90
N GLU A 148 -0.89 -13.79 21.21
CA GLU A 148 -1.97 -14.28 20.35
C GLU A 148 -2.04 -13.53 19.01
N ILE A 149 -1.98 -12.20 19.04
CA ILE A 149 -1.96 -11.36 17.83
C ILE A 149 -0.71 -11.66 16.98
N ALA A 150 0.45 -11.83 17.63
CA ALA A 150 1.68 -12.22 16.95
C ALA A 150 1.56 -13.61 16.29
N GLY A 151 0.89 -14.57 16.94
CA GLY A 151 0.59 -15.87 16.37
C GLY A 151 -0.30 -15.78 15.11
N PHE A 152 -1.41 -15.03 15.21
CA PHE A 152 -2.34 -14.86 14.09
C PHE A 152 -1.69 -14.20 12.87
N THR A 153 -0.86 -13.18 13.10
CA THR A 153 -0.15 -12.47 12.02
C THR A 153 0.86 -13.35 11.30
N ARG A 154 1.59 -14.23 12.01
CA ARG A 154 2.50 -15.21 11.40
C ARG A 154 1.73 -16.23 10.56
N GLN A 155 0.67 -16.81 11.10
CA GLN A 155 -0.15 -17.79 10.38
C GLN A 155 -0.68 -17.21 9.07
N ARG A 156 -1.16 -15.96 9.10
CA ARG A 156 -1.67 -15.29 7.91
C ARG A 156 -0.59 -15.03 6.85
N GLN A 157 0.65 -14.77 7.26
CA GLN A 157 1.78 -14.63 6.33
C GLN A 157 2.13 -15.96 5.66
N GLU A 158 2.18 -17.05 6.43
CA GLU A 158 2.46 -18.40 5.91
C GLU A 158 1.38 -18.86 4.90
N GLU A 159 0.10 -18.61 5.19
CA GLU A 159 -1.00 -18.91 4.28
C GLU A 159 -0.90 -18.15 2.95
N LEU A 160 -0.50 -16.87 3.00
CA LEU A 160 -0.31 -16.04 1.80
C LEU A 160 0.88 -16.52 0.96
N GLU A 161 1.97 -16.93 1.60
CA GLU A 161 3.14 -17.49 0.90
C GLU A 161 2.78 -18.82 0.22
N GLN A 162 2.10 -19.73 0.93
CA GLN A 162 1.61 -20.98 0.36
C GLN A 162 0.64 -20.75 -0.81
N ALA A 163 -0.23 -19.73 -0.73
CA ALA A 163 -1.14 -19.39 -1.82
C ALA A 163 -0.38 -18.93 -3.08
N ARG A 164 0.66 -18.10 -2.91
CA ARG A 164 1.53 -17.65 -4.01
C ARG A 164 2.32 -18.80 -4.62
N GLU A 165 2.85 -19.70 -3.80
CA GLU A 165 3.54 -20.91 -4.28
C GLU A 165 2.59 -21.83 -5.07
N ARG A 166 1.35 -22.01 -4.60
CA ARG A 166 0.33 -22.78 -5.33
C ARG A 166 -0.04 -22.13 -6.66
N GLU A 167 -0.18 -20.81 -6.69
CA GLU A 167 -0.50 -20.06 -7.90
C GLU A 167 0.64 -20.16 -8.94
N THR A 168 1.89 -19.95 -8.51
CA THR A 168 3.07 -20.09 -9.38
C THR A 168 3.25 -21.52 -9.88
N ALA A 169 3.00 -22.53 -9.05
CA ALA A 169 3.02 -23.93 -9.46
C ALA A 169 1.92 -24.25 -10.50
N LEU A 170 0.71 -23.72 -10.33
CA LEU A 170 -0.39 -23.83 -11.30
C LEU A 170 -0.04 -23.17 -12.64
N GLN A 171 0.55 -21.97 -12.60
CA GLN A 171 1.01 -21.27 -13.81
C GLN A 171 2.10 -22.06 -14.53
N ALA A 172 3.12 -22.54 -13.82
CA ALA A 172 4.18 -23.37 -14.40
C ALA A 172 3.61 -24.67 -15.01
N GLN A 173 2.61 -25.28 -14.39
CA GLN A 173 1.94 -26.45 -14.94
C GLN A 173 1.12 -26.10 -16.20
N ALA A 174 0.43 -24.96 -16.21
CA ALA A 174 -0.32 -24.49 -17.37
C ALA A 174 0.61 -24.17 -18.56
N GLU A 175 1.77 -23.56 -18.32
CA GLU A 175 2.80 -23.33 -19.34
C GLU A 175 3.37 -24.62 -19.90
N LYS A 176 3.69 -25.60 -19.04
CA LYS A 176 4.11 -26.94 -19.50
C LYS A 176 3.06 -27.58 -20.41
N ARG A 177 1.77 -27.51 -20.04
CA ARG A 177 0.66 -28.01 -20.89
C ARG A 177 0.56 -27.24 -22.21
N ARG A 178 0.73 -25.92 -22.20
CA ARG A 178 0.75 -25.09 -23.41
C ARG A 178 1.93 -25.44 -24.33
N ALA A 179 3.12 -25.66 -23.78
CA ALA A 179 4.30 -26.07 -24.54
C ALA A 179 4.11 -27.45 -25.19
N ILE A 180 3.56 -28.42 -24.45
CA ILE A 180 3.22 -29.76 -24.97
C ILE A 180 2.15 -29.68 -26.07
N ASN A 181 1.13 -28.82 -25.90
CA ASN A 181 0.12 -28.64 -26.95
C ASN A 181 0.70 -27.94 -28.19
N ARG A 182 1.61 -26.96 -28.04
CA ARG A 182 2.31 -26.32 -29.17
C ARG A 182 3.13 -27.31 -29.97
N SER A 183 3.87 -28.21 -29.31
CA SER A 183 4.65 -29.24 -30.01
C SER A 183 3.74 -30.26 -30.72
N ARG A 184 2.53 -30.52 -30.20
CA ARG A 184 1.58 -31.47 -30.80
C ARG A 184 0.75 -30.90 -31.96
N THR A 185 0.50 -29.59 -32.01
CA THR A 185 -0.34 -28.97 -33.05
C THR A 185 0.43 -28.43 -34.26
N GLY A 186 1.77 -28.45 -34.25
CA GLY A 186 2.59 -28.02 -35.40
C GLY A 186 2.44 -26.54 -35.78
N PHE A 187 1.76 -25.74 -34.96
CA PHE A 187 1.59 -24.32 -35.18
C PHE A 187 2.81 -23.56 -34.66
N ASP A 188 3.95 -23.79 -35.31
CA ASP A 188 5.09 -22.91 -35.13
C ASP A 188 4.73 -21.50 -35.65
N PRO A 189 5.13 -20.45 -34.92
CA PRO A 189 5.01 -19.08 -35.43
C PRO A 189 5.71 -18.99 -36.79
N THR A 190 5.08 -18.25 -37.72
CA THR A 190 5.72 -17.95 -39.00
C THR A 190 7.01 -17.17 -38.70
N PRO A 191 8.17 -17.57 -39.25
CA PRO A 191 9.41 -16.83 -39.05
C PRO A 191 9.25 -15.35 -39.47
N GLU A 192 9.95 -14.45 -38.78
CA GLU A 192 9.85 -13.02 -39.03
C GLU A 192 10.52 -12.58 -40.34
N ASP A 193 11.50 -13.35 -40.83
CA ASP A 193 12.29 -13.12 -42.03
C ASP A 193 12.62 -14.45 -42.75
N PHE A 194 13.40 -14.40 -43.83
CA PHE A 194 13.91 -15.60 -44.49
C PHE A 194 15.05 -16.28 -43.73
N SER A 195 15.51 -15.69 -42.61
CA SER A 195 16.66 -16.10 -41.81
C SER A 195 17.88 -16.38 -42.69
N PRO A 196 18.36 -15.39 -43.47
CA PRO A 196 19.41 -15.60 -44.46
C PRO A 196 20.72 -16.01 -43.79
N ARG A 197 21.38 -17.02 -44.37
CA ARG A 197 22.68 -17.56 -43.94
C ARG A 197 23.71 -17.40 -45.06
N LEU A 198 23.78 -16.20 -45.62
CA LEU A 198 24.64 -15.85 -46.74
C LEU A 198 25.70 -14.84 -46.27
N THR A 199 26.93 -15.02 -46.72
CA THR A 199 28.02 -14.04 -46.54
C THR A 199 27.88 -12.89 -47.54
N ASP A 200 28.59 -11.79 -47.31
CA ASP A 200 28.62 -10.64 -48.21
C ASP A 200 28.98 -11.01 -49.66
N ARG A 201 29.99 -11.87 -49.85
CA ARG A 201 30.40 -12.36 -51.16
C ARG A 201 29.30 -13.22 -51.82
N GLN A 202 28.60 -14.03 -51.04
CA GLN A 202 27.47 -14.83 -51.53
C GLN A 202 26.27 -13.95 -51.88
N LEU A 203 26.03 -12.85 -51.16
CA LEU A 203 25.01 -11.87 -51.52
C LEU A 203 25.34 -11.20 -52.86
N ASP A 204 26.58 -10.78 -53.08
CA ASP A 204 27.01 -10.18 -54.35
C ASP A 204 26.80 -11.16 -55.52
N LEU A 205 27.21 -12.43 -55.35
CA LEU A 205 27.00 -13.49 -56.35
C LEU A 205 25.51 -13.77 -56.59
N LEU A 206 24.71 -13.84 -55.53
CA LEU A 206 23.27 -14.06 -55.64
C LEU A 206 22.60 -12.91 -56.41
N THR A 207 22.97 -11.66 -56.12
CA THR A 207 22.48 -10.48 -56.84
C THR A 207 22.82 -10.54 -58.33
N GLU A 208 24.06 -10.86 -58.69
CA GLU A 208 24.48 -11.01 -60.08
C GLU A 208 23.65 -12.08 -60.81
N HIS A 209 23.45 -13.24 -60.18
CA HIS A 209 22.70 -14.34 -60.77
C HIS A 209 21.20 -14.04 -60.89
N ILE A 210 20.60 -13.37 -59.90
CA ILE A 210 19.19 -12.94 -59.94
C ILE A 210 18.94 -12.06 -61.17
N ASN A 211 19.84 -11.10 -61.43
CA ASN A 211 19.74 -10.19 -62.57
C ASN A 211 20.01 -10.93 -63.89
N ARG A 212 21.04 -11.80 -63.94
CA ARG A 212 21.39 -12.59 -65.13
C ARG A 212 20.28 -13.57 -65.54
N ILE A 213 19.57 -14.15 -64.58
CA ILE A 213 18.42 -15.04 -64.82
C ILE A 213 17.19 -14.22 -65.26
N GLY A 214 17.15 -12.92 -64.95
CA GLY A 214 16.00 -12.07 -65.21
C GLY A 214 14.82 -12.43 -64.33
N LEU A 215 15.06 -12.65 -63.02
CA LEU A 215 14.04 -13.11 -62.08
C LEU A 215 12.94 -12.05 -61.84
N PHE A 216 13.34 -10.79 -61.85
CA PHE A 216 12.48 -9.64 -61.62
C PHE A 216 12.40 -8.76 -62.87
N ARG A 217 11.34 -7.95 -62.98
CA ARG A 217 11.14 -7.05 -64.13
C ARG A 217 12.18 -5.93 -64.22
N ARG A 218 12.87 -5.65 -63.12
CA ARG A 218 13.96 -4.69 -63.01
C ARG A 218 15.16 -5.38 -62.39
N ASP A 219 16.34 -4.84 -62.66
CA ASP A 219 17.53 -5.26 -61.94
C ASP A 219 17.43 -4.86 -60.47
N VAL A 220 17.98 -5.72 -59.62
CA VAL A 220 18.06 -5.52 -58.17
C VAL A 220 19.51 -5.30 -57.75
N THR A 221 19.69 -4.46 -56.75
CA THR A 221 20.99 -4.20 -56.14
C THR A 221 21.22 -5.12 -54.94
N ARG A 222 22.48 -5.26 -54.50
CA ARG A 222 22.83 -6.07 -53.32
C ARG A 222 22.08 -5.63 -52.05
N PRO A 223 21.99 -4.32 -51.71
CA PRO A 223 21.20 -3.88 -50.56
C PRO A 223 19.71 -4.25 -50.66
N GLU A 224 19.14 -4.23 -51.87
CA GLU A 224 17.74 -4.64 -52.06
C GLU A 224 17.54 -6.14 -51.85
N VAL A 225 18.51 -6.99 -52.24
CA VAL A 225 18.47 -8.43 -51.97
C VAL A 225 18.60 -8.71 -50.48
N GLU A 226 19.45 -7.98 -49.77
CA GLU A 226 19.59 -8.08 -48.30
C GLU A 226 18.30 -7.67 -47.58
N LEU A 227 17.72 -6.52 -47.95
CA LEU A 227 16.44 -6.06 -47.41
C LEU A 227 15.28 -7.00 -47.76
N LEU A 228 15.30 -7.60 -48.95
CA LEU A 228 14.32 -8.61 -49.35
C LEU A 228 14.37 -9.83 -48.43
N LEU A 229 15.58 -10.36 -48.16
CA LEU A 229 15.78 -11.52 -47.29
C LEU A 229 15.45 -11.21 -45.82
N ALA A 230 15.64 -9.96 -45.39
CA ALA A 230 15.18 -9.47 -44.09
C ALA A 230 13.67 -9.16 -44.05
N CYS A 231 12.95 -9.28 -45.17
CA CYS A 231 11.54 -8.89 -45.32
C CYS A 231 11.26 -7.41 -44.98
N GLN A 232 12.23 -6.53 -45.24
CA GLN A 232 12.18 -5.08 -44.95
C GLN A 232 12.14 -4.20 -46.21
N LEU A 233 12.05 -4.81 -47.39
CA LEU A 233 11.96 -4.05 -48.64
C LEU A 233 10.62 -3.28 -48.69
N PRO A 234 10.63 -1.94 -48.92
CA PRO A 234 9.43 -1.12 -48.84
C PRO A 234 8.43 -1.38 -49.97
N GLU A 235 8.92 -1.78 -51.15
CA GLU A 235 8.10 -2.14 -52.30
C GLU A 235 8.33 -3.60 -52.71
N PRO A 236 7.27 -4.42 -52.81
CA PRO A 236 7.39 -5.80 -53.26
C PRO A 236 7.95 -5.93 -54.68
N LEU A 237 8.86 -6.88 -54.91
CA LEU A 237 9.47 -7.07 -56.22
C LEU A 237 8.55 -7.82 -57.18
N GLN A 238 8.38 -7.26 -58.38
CA GLN A 238 7.59 -7.90 -59.43
C GLN A 238 8.41 -8.96 -60.18
N THR A 239 7.96 -10.20 -60.09
CA THR A 239 8.58 -11.34 -60.76
C THR A 239 8.30 -11.34 -62.27
N THR A 240 9.24 -11.87 -63.06
CA THR A 240 9.01 -12.17 -64.48
C THR A 240 8.22 -13.47 -64.64
N HIS A 241 8.57 -14.49 -63.84
CA HIS A 241 7.91 -15.78 -63.78
C HIS A 241 7.87 -16.32 -62.35
N ASN A 242 6.66 -16.48 -61.80
CA ASN A 242 6.47 -16.99 -60.43
C ASN A 242 7.14 -18.37 -60.20
N LYS A 243 7.19 -19.20 -61.24
CA LYS A 243 7.81 -20.54 -61.20
C LYS A 243 9.33 -20.46 -60.99
N LEU A 244 10.01 -19.53 -61.67
CA LEU A 244 11.45 -19.33 -61.50
C LEU A 244 11.78 -18.81 -60.10
N LEU A 245 10.96 -17.88 -59.57
CA LEU A 245 11.09 -17.42 -58.19
C LEU A 245 10.95 -18.59 -57.20
N ALA A 246 9.92 -19.41 -57.37
CA ALA A 246 9.69 -20.56 -56.50
C ALA A 246 10.84 -21.58 -56.55
N LEU A 247 11.39 -21.85 -57.75
CA LEU A 247 12.52 -22.75 -57.93
C LEU A 247 13.81 -22.22 -57.28
N LEU A 248 14.09 -20.91 -57.40
CA LEU A 248 15.25 -20.30 -56.75
C LEU A 248 15.11 -20.37 -55.22
N LEU A 249 13.97 -19.96 -54.67
CA LEU A 249 13.75 -19.97 -53.21
C LEU A 249 13.74 -21.38 -52.63
N GLU A 250 13.17 -22.35 -53.35
CA GLU A 250 13.24 -23.76 -52.95
C GLU A 250 14.68 -24.26 -52.95
N SER A 251 15.45 -23.95 -53.99
CA SER A 251 16.85 -24.37 -54.08
C SER A 251 17.73 -23.73 -53.00
N LEU A 252 17.54 -22.43 -52.72
CA LEU A 252 18.21 -21.74 -51.60
C LEU A 252 17.84 -22.35 -50.25
N SER A 253 16.57 -22.74 -50.08
CA SER A 253 16.10 -23.41 -48.87
C SER A 253 16.69 -24.81 -48.73
N ALA A 254 16.77 -25.57 -49.82
CA ALA A 254 17.34 -26.92 -49.84
C ALA A 254 18.84 -26.88 -49.49
N ALA A 255 19.56 -25.89 -50.01
CA ALA A 255 20.96 -25.61 -49.65
C ALA A 255 21.14 -24.91 -48.29
N ARG A 256 20.05 -24.72 -47.52
CA ARG A 256 20.04 -24.13 -46.16
C ARG A 256 20.52 -22.68 -46.08
N PHE A 257 20.48 -21.93 -47.19
CA PHE A 257 20.76 -20.50 -47.20
C PHE A 257 19.59 -19.66 -46.65
N ILE A 258 18.37 -20.19 -46.68
CA ILE A 258 17.17 -19.57 -46.10
C ILE A 258 16.31 -20.60 -45.34
N THR A 259 15.31 -20.12 -44.62
CA THR A 259 14.37 -20.95 -43.85
C THR A 259 13.54 -21.90 -44.73
N PRO A 260 13.30 -23.16 -44.30
CA PRO A 260 12.42 -24.11 -45.00
C PRO A 260 10.95 -23.67 -45.06
N LYS A 261 10.58 -22.67 -44.26
CA LYS A 261 9.23 -22.08 -44.24
C LYS A 261 9.10 -20.85 -45.15
N TRP A 262 10.00 -20.68 -46.13
CA TRP A 262 10.11 -19.51 -47.00
C TRP A 262 8.78 -19.10 -47.66
N GLN A 263 7.91 -20.06 -48.02
CA GLN A 263 6.59 -19.78 -48.61
C GLN A 263 5.65 -19.03 -47.64
N ARG A 264 5.67 -19.41 -46.35
CA ARG A 264 4.87 -18.76 -45.31
C ARG A 264 5.39 -17.35 -45.02
N VAL A 265 6.72 -17.18 -45.00
CA VAL A 265 7.38 -15.88 -44.81
C VAL A 265 7.05 -14.94 -45.96
N ALA A 266 7.33 -15.36 -47.20
CA ALA A 266 7.08 -14.58 -48.41
C ALA A 266 5.61 -14.17 -48.54
N GLY A 267 4.69 -15.09 -48.27
CA GLY A 267 3.25 -14.83 -48.33
C GLY A 267 2.72 -13.95 -47.20
N ALA A 268 3.24 -14.09 -45.97
CA ALA A 268 2.80 -13.29 -44.83
C ALA A 268 3.37 -11.85 -44.87
N LYS A 269 4.58 -11.69 -45.41
CA LYS A 269 5.27 -10.40 -45.52
C LYS A 269 5.04 -9.69 -46.86
N GLY A 270 4.42 -10.36 -47.83
CA GLY A 270 4.06 -9.77 -49.12
C GLY A 270 5.26 -9.38 -49.98
N CYS A 271 6.37 -10.12 -49.91
CA CYS A 271 7.65 -9.73 -50.52
C CYS A 271 7.64 -9.64 -52.06
N PHE A 272 6.68 -10.28 -52.73
CA PHE A 272 6.69 -10.47 -54.18
C PHE A 272 5.34 -10.20 -54.84
N LEU A 273 5.40 -9.65 -56.05
CA LEU A 273 4.27 -9.55 -56.97
C LEU A 273 4.43 -10.53 -58.14
N SER A 274 3.30 -11.05 -58.60
CA SER A 274 3.22 -11.84 -59.82
C SER A 274 3.57 -11.02 -61.07
N LYS A 275 3.76 -11.69 -62.22
CA LYS A 275 3.90 -11.02 -63.52
C LYS A 275 2.80 -10.00 -63.83
N LEU A 276 1.60 -10.14 -63.27
CA LEU A 276 0.47 -9.22 -63.45
C LEU A 276 0.34 -8.15 -62.35
N GLY A 277 1.27 -8.10 -61.38
CA GLY A 277 1.29 -7.10 -60.31
C GLY A 277 0.45 -7.47 -59.08
N LYS A 278 -0.15 -8.67 -59.04
CA LYS A 278 -0.88 -9.16 -57.86
C LYS A 278 0.08 -9.69 -56.79
N PRO A 279 -0.11 -9.41 -55.49
CA PRO A 279 0.67 -9.98 -54.40
C PRO A 279 0.62 -11.52 -54.41
N LEU A 280 1.77 -12.15 -54.20
CA LEU A 280 1.87 -13.61 -54.14
C LEU A 280 1.62 -14.11 -52.71
N THR A 281 0.64 -15.00 -52.54
CA THR A 281 0.37 -15.67 -51.27
C THR A 281 1.19 -16.95 -51.13
N ALA A 282 1.27 -17.51 -49.92
CA ALA A 282 1.92 -18.80 -49.68
C ALA A 282 1.32 -19.93 -50.54
N LYS A 283 0.00 -19.86 -50.82
CA LYS A 283 -0.69 -20.82 -51.70
C LYS A 283 -0.24 -20.67 -53.15
N ASP A 284 -0.09 -19.44 -53.64
CA ASP A 284 0.37 -19.17 -55.00
C ASP A 284 1.82 -19.63 -55.20
N LEU A 285 2.68 -19.42 -54.19
CA LEU A 285 4.06 -19.90 -54.20
C LEU A 285 4.15 -21.43 -54.13
N SER A 286 3.24 -22.08 -53.39
CA SER A 286 3.12 -23.54 -53.37
C SER A 286 2.69 -24.10 -54.72
N ALA A 287 1.72 -23.48 -55.38
CA ALA A 287 1.32 -23.89 -56.73
C ALA A 287 2.45 -23.66 -57.75
N ALA A 288 3.14 -22.52 -57.66
CA ALA A 288 4.29 -22.22 -58.53
C ALA A 288 5.43 -23.22 -58.37
N LYS A 289 5.72 -23.65 -57.14
CA LYS A 289 6.69 -24.72 -56.83
C LYS A 289 6.30 -26.05 -57.47
N GLN A 290 5.04 -26.48 -57.33
CA GLN A 290 4.56 -27.74 -57.92
C GLN A 290 4.60 -27.74 -59.46
N MET A 291 4.57 -26.56 -60.09
CA MET A 291 4.62 -26.42 -61.55
C MET A 291 6.03 -26.08 -62.07
N ALA A 292 7.06 -26.16 -61.21
CA ALA A 292 8.45 -25.82 -61.57
C ALA A 292 9.04 -26.79 -62.61
N ASP A 293 8.58 -28.04 -62.66
CA ASP A 293 9.03 -29.06 -63.62
C ASP A 293 8.70 -28.70 -65.10
N ILE A 294 7.90 -27.66 -65.32
CA ILE A 294 7.51 -27.15 -66.65
C ILE A 294 8.32 -25.88 -67.00
N ILE A 295 9.47 -25.66 -66.35
CA ILE A 295 10.39 -24.55 -66.65
C ILE A 295 11.32 -24.96 -67.80
N ASP A 296 11.77 -23.98 -68.58
CA ASP A 296 12.82 -24.18 -69.58
C ASP A 296 14.10 -24.69 -68.92
N ALA A 297 14.60 -25.85 -69.36
CA ALA A 297 15.80 -26.52 -68.84
C ALA A 297 17.02 -25.58 -68.78
N LYS A 298 17.12 -24.62 -69.72
CA LYS A 298 18.21 -23.63 -69.70
C LYS A 298 18.15 -22.73 -68.46
N ARG A 299 16.95 -22.29 -68.06
CA ARG A 299 16.77 -21.40 -66.90
C ARG A 299 16.87 -22.15 -65.58
N GLU A 300 16.43 -23.40 -65.55
CA GLU A 300 16.66 -24.29 -64.41
C GLU A 300 18.17 -24.49 -64.18
N GLN A 301 18.92 -24.77 -65.25
CA GLN A 301 20.37 -24.92 -65.18
C GLN A 301 21.05 -23.67 -64.62
N GLN A 302 20.62 -22.47 -65.01
CA GLN A 302 21.15 -21.22 -64.47
C GLN A 302 20.91 -21.07 -62.95
N ILE A 303 19.79 -21.56 -62.43
CA ILE A 303 19.51 -21.56 -60.98
C ILE A 303 20.42 -22.57 -60.28
N LEU A 304 20.59 -23.77 -60.83
CA LEU A 304 21.49 -24.78 -60.26
C LEU A 304 22.96 -24.35 -60.29
N ASP A 305 23.37 -23.63 -61.34
CA ASP A 305 24.71 -23.04 -61.43
C ASP A 305 24.89 -21.94 -60.37
N CYS A 306 23.85 -21.13 -60.12
CA CYS A 306 23.84 -20.13 -59.04
C CYS A 306 24.06 -20.78 -57.67
N ILE A 307 23.29 -21.83 -57.33
CA ILE A 307 23.44 -22.52 -56.03
C ILE A 307 24.82 -23.13 -55.88
N ARG A 308 25.36 -23.79 -56.91
CA ARG A 308 26.72 -24.33 -56.89
C ARG A 308 27.77 -23.25 -56.70
N ALA A 309 27.61 -22.08 -57.31
CA ALA A 309 28.50 -20.94 -57.10
C ALA A 309 28.44 -20.41 -55.65
N LEU A 310 27.25 -20.38 -55.04
CA LEU A 310 27.07 -19.98 -53.65
C LEU A 310 27.70 -20.97 -52.67
N GLU A 311 27.51 -22.27 -52.90
CA GLU A 311 28.13 -23.34 -52.10
C GLU A 311 29.67 -23.32 -52.23
N ALA A 312 30.19 -23.12 -53.44
CA ALA A 312 31.64 -23.01 -53.66
C ALA A 312 32.25 -21.75 -53.02
N ALA A 313 31.47 -20.68 -52.83
CA ALA A 313 31.91 -19.47 -52.14
C ALA A 313 31.86 -19.59 -50.60
N GLN A 314 31.41 -20.74 -50.06
CA GLN A 314 31.32 -21.01 -48.63
C GLN A 314 32.64 -21.55 -48.04
N SER A 315 33.57 -22.02 -48.88
CA SER A 315 34.93 -22.47 -48.52
C SER A 315 35.94 -21.33 -48.56
#